data_AF-A0A348MZ92-F1
#
_entry.id   AF-A0A348MZ92-F1
#
_cell.length_a   1.000
_cell.length_b   1.000
_cell.length_c   1.000
_cell.angle_alpha   90.00
_cell.angle_beta   90.00
_cell.angle_gamma   90.00
#
_symmetry.space_group_name_H-M   'P 1'
#
loop_
_entity.id
_entity.type
_entity.pdbx_description
1 polymer ?
#
loop_
_entity_poly.entity_id
_entity_poly.type
_entity_poly.pdbx_seq_one_letter_code
_entity_poly.pdbx_strand_id
1 'polypeptide(L)'
;MELLDRYVQAVAHYLPAEQKQDIMRELRANLLDELESLGINASNQTDTVALTTFLQRQDHPQRIAQSYAPQYPLVASEDMGLYKTIVLKGLLVLFVYAVVTAGSYLINAQSVNAIAFLLVVLSSVWDNIGGMLIVITATFYLLGKSGYLAQWRYPSWSPETLPPANAQRISTSDGISDIMTSVFGLLLLWTPLWLNEEAYNSLILGIAPNMEHWRIILTIVMAGSLIAAIYRLTQTYWTRWSMGAYIAEYLIYIGVMLTLWSLPPLFVVNNPVATKLTPIIEQIFTHGWLVGAGIFVLITTSEVRKWRKL
;
A
#
# COMPACT_ATOMS: atom_id res chain seq x y z
N MET A 1 -13.84 -50.51 -7.52
CA MET A 1 -13.03 -49.57 -8.32
C MET A 1 -13.74 -48.24 -8.53
N GLU A 2 -15.03 -48.23 -8.88
CA GLU A 2 -15.75 -47.00 -9.26
C GLU A 2 -15.71 -45.86 -8.24
N LEU A 3 -15.81 -46.14 -6.93
CA LEU A 3 -15.82 -45.09 -5.88
C LEU A 3 -14.47 -44.36 -5.74
N LEU A 4 -13.36 -45.10 -5.79
CA LEU A 4 -12.02 -44.53 -5.76
C LEU A 4 -11.77 -43.68 -7.02
N ASP A 5 -12.13 -44.20 -8.18
CA ASP A 5 -11.98 -43.49 -9.46
C ASP A 5 -12.84 -42.23 -9.49
N ARG A 6 -14.07 -42.28 -8.95
CA ARG A 6 -14.94 -41.11 -8.78
C ARG A 6 -14.31 -40.07 -7.83
N TYR A 7 -13.71 -40.49 -6.72
CA TYR A 7 -13.03 -39.58 -5.80
C TYR A 7 -11.82 -38.91 -6.44
N VAL A 8 -10.93 -39.68 -7.07
CA VAL A 8 -9.76 -39.14 -7.79
C VAL A 8 -10.21 -38.20 -8.91
N GLN A 9 -11.26 -38.55 -9.65
CA GLN A 9 -11.82 -37.69 -10.70
C GLN A 9 -12.42 -36.40 -10.12
N ALA A 10 -13.04 -36.45 -8.94
CA ALA A 10 -13.55 -35.26 -8.26
C ALA A 10 -12.40 -34.33 -7.84
N VAL A 11 -11.29 -34.86 -7.31
CA VAL A 11 -10.07 -34.08 -7.03
C VAL A 11 -9.55 -33.45 -8.33
N ALA A 12 -9.53 -34.21 -9.41
CA ALA A 12 -9.04 -33.79 -10.71
C ALA A 12 -9.83 -32.61 -11.33
N HIS A 13 -11.08 -32.40 -10.91
CA HIS A 13 -11.88 -31.26 -11.36
C HIS A 13 -11.33 -29.91 -10.83
N TYR A 14 -10.62 -29.93 -9.69
CA TYR A 14 -10.07 -28.73 -9.05
C TYR A 14 -8.60 -28.46 -9.38
N LEU A 15 -7.94 -29.36 -10.11
CA LEU A 15 -6.52 -29.26 -10.47
C LEU A 15 -6.30 -28.47 -11.77
N PRO A 16 -5.19 -27.72 -11.88
CA PRO A 16 -4.79 -27.06 -13.12
C PRO A 16 -4.47 -28.12 -14.19
N ALA A 17 -4.86 -27.83 -15.44
CA ALA A 17 -4.78 -28.80 -16.55
C ALA A 17 -3.37 -29.35 -16.79
N GLU A 18 -2.34 -28.53 -16.54
CA GLU A 18 -0.94 -28.84 -16.82
C GLU A 18 -0.38 -29.99 -15.95
N GLN A 19 -0.75 -30.05 -14.67
CA GLN A 19 -0.22 -31.05 -13.72
C GLN A 19 -1.26 -32.11 -13.34
N LYS A 20 -2.48 -32.00 -13.88
CA LYS A 20 -3.63 -32.82 -13.50
C LYS A 20 -3.36 -34.32 -13.61
N GLN A 21 -2.79 -34.78 -14.73
CA GLN A 21 -2.58 -36.21 -14.96
C GLN A 21 -1.53 -36.82 -14.02
N ASP A 22 -0.44 -36.09 -13.78
CA ASP A 22 0.63 -36.55 -12.89
C ASP A 22 0.14 -36.61 -11.44
N ILE A 23 -0.53 -35.56 -10.96
CA ILE A 23 -1.11 -35.52 -9.62
C ILE A 23 -2.18 -36.61 -9.46
N MET A 24 -3.02 -36.86 -10.46
CA MET A 24 -4.01 -37.93 -10.41
C MET A 24 -3.37 -39.32 -10.27
N ARG A 25 -2.28 -39.57 -11.01
CA ARG A 25 -1.55 -40.84 -10.95
C ARG A 25 -0.93 -41.05 -9.58
N GLU A 26 -0.27 -40.02 -9.04
CA GLU A 26 0.36 -40.06 -7.72
C GLU A 26 -0.68 -40.24 -6.61
N LEU A 27 -1.74 -39.43 -6.62
CA LEU A 27 -2.83 -39.54 -5.65
C LEU A 27 -3.47 -40.92 -5.67
N ARG A 28 -3.71 -41.48 -6.87
CA ARG A 28 -4.30 -42.83 -7.00
C ARG A 28 -3.37 -43.90 -6.44
N ALA A 29 -2.07 -43.81 -6.71
CA ALA A 29 -1.08 -44.75 -6.16
C ALA A 29 -1.05 -44.68 -4.63
N ASN A 30 -0.94 -43.47 -4.06
CA ASN A 30 -0.91 -43.27 -2.62
C ASN A 30 -2.17 -43.82 -1.92
N LEU A 31 -3.36 -43.57 -2.49
CA LEU A 31 -4.62 -44.09 -1.94
C LEU A 31 -4.72 -45.61 -2.05
N LEU A 32 -4.20 -46.23 -3.11
CA LEU A 32 -4.18 -47.69 -3.26
C LEU A 32 -3.24 -48.33 -2.24
N ASP A 33 -2.05 -47.77 -2.04
CA ASP A 33 -1.08 -48.24 -1.05
C ASP A 33 -1.65 -48.14 0.38
N GLU A 34 -2.35 -47.04 0.69
CA GLU A 34 -3.01 -46.86 1.98
C GLU A 34 -4.15 -47.88 2.19
N LEU A 35 -4.96 -48.13 1.15
CA LEU A 35 -6.01 -49.15 1.19
C LEU A 35 -5.45 -50.57 1.39
N GLU A 36 -4.34 -50.91 0.70
CA GLU A 36 -3.67 -52.21 0.85
C GLU A 36 -3.13 -52.40 2.26
N SER A 37 -2.56 -51.35 2.87
CA SER A 37 -2.10 -51.39 4.27
C SER A 37 -3.22 -51.66 5.28
N LEU A 38 -4.45 -51.27 4.96
CA LEU A 38 -5.65 -51.50 5.76
C LEU A 38 -6.34 -52.83 5.42
N GLY A 39 -5.81 -53.60 4.46
CA GLY A 39 -6.39 -54.86 3.98
C GLY A 39 -7.69 -54.69 3.19
N ILE A 40 -8.00 -53.47 2.73
CA ILE A 40 -9.24 -53.14 2.02
C ILE A 40 -9.02 -53.32 0.52
N ASN A 41 -9.69 -54.30 -0.07
CA ASN A 41 -9.61 -54.50 -1.51
C ASN A 41 -10.63 -53.63 -2.25
N ALA A 42 -10.15 -52.61 -2.96
CA ALA A 42 -10.99 -51.70 -3.75
C ALA A 42 -11.84 -52.39 -4.84
N SER A 43 -11.53 -53.64 -5.20
CA SER A 43 -12.22 -54.47 -6.19
C SER A 43 -13.26 -55.42 -5.61
N ASN A 44 -13.29 -55.60 -4.28
CA ASN A 44 -14.18 -56.55 -3.61
C ASN A 44 -15.50 -55.87 -3.19
N GLN A 45 -16.65 -56.47 -3.51
CA GLN A 45 -17.96 -55.90 -3.17
C GLN A 45 -18.25 -55.89 -1.67
N THR A 46 -17.69 -56.86 -0.93
CA THR A 46 -17.86 -56.99 0.52
C THR A 46 -17.22 -55.82 1.29
N ASP A 47 -16.23 -55.15 0.71
CA ASP A 47 -15.45 -54.08 1.35
C ASP A 47 -15.96 -52.66 1.00
N THR A 48 -17.09 -52.55 0.30
CA THR A 48 -17.64 -51.27 -0.16
C THR A 48 -17.96 -50.28 0.97
N VAL A 49 -18.41 -50.77 2.13
CA VAL A 49 -18.66 -49.95 3.34
C VAL A 49 -17.35 -49.46 3.94
N ALA A 50 -16.32 -50.32 3.97
CA ALA A 50 -14.98 -49.98 4.47
C ALA A 50 -14.31 -48.94 3.56
N LEU A 51 -14.40 -49.12 2.23
CA LEU A 51 -13.91 -48.16 1.24
C LEU A 51 -14.62 -46.81 1.35
N THR A 52 -15.94 -46.80 1.55
CA THR A 52 -16.71 -45.55 1.72
C THR A 52 -16.29 -44.82 3.00
N THR A 53 -16.13 -45.56 4.10
CA THR A 53 -15.69 -44.99 5.38
C THR A 53 -14.26 -44.44 5.28
N PHE A 54 -13.38 -45.14 4.55
CA PHE A 54 -12.03 -44.67 4.27
C PHE A 54 -12.04 -43.36 3.48
N LEU A 55 -12.76 -43.30 2.35
CA LEU A 55 -12.84 -42.09 1.53
C LEU A 55 -13.53 -40.92 2.24
N GLN A 56 -14.44 -41.19 3.19
CA GLN A 56 -15.04 -40.14 4.03
C GLN A 56 -14.09 -39.58 5.09
N ARG A 57 -13.06 -40.35 5.50
CA ARG A 57 -11.98 -39.86 6.37
C ARG A 57 -10.97 -39.01 5.62
N GLN A 58 -10.83 -39.24 4.31
CA GLN A 58 -10.06 -38.36 3.45
C GLN A 58 -10.75 -36.98 3.38
N ASP A 59 -9.96 -35.92 3.29
CA ASP A 59 -10.52 -34.57 3.25
C ASP A 59 -11.34 -34.34 1.96
N HIS A 60 -12.09 -33.24 1.92
CA HIS A 60 -12.89 -32.87 0.77
C HIS A 60 -12.00 -32.80 -0.50
N PRO A 61 -12.45 -33.30 -1.67
CA PRO A 61 -11.64 -33.37 -2.89
C PRO A 61 -10.95 -32.05 -3.27
N GLN A 62 -11.62 -30.92 -3.01
CA GLN A 62 -11.07 -29.58 -3.24
C GLN A 62 -9.87 -29.25 -2.34
N ARG A 63 -9.87 -29.70 -1.07
CA ARG A 63 -8.76 -29.46 -0.14
C ARG A 63 -7.55 -30.31 -0.48
N ILE A 64 -7.76 -31.57 -0.88
CA ILE A 64 -6.69 -32.41 -1.42
C ILE A 64 -6.11 -31.79 -2.69
N ALA A 65 -6.96 -31.29 -3.60
CA ALA A 65 -6.45 -30.60 -4.79
C ALA A 65 -5.58 -29.37 -4.45
N GLN A 66 -5.96 -28.60 -3.42
CA GLN A 66 -5.18 -27.45 -2.95
C GLN A 66 -3.84 -27.83 -2.30
N SER A 67 -3.72 -29.01 -1.69
CA SER A 67 -2.44 -29.46 -1.13
C SER A 67 -1.43 -29.84 -2.21
N TYR A 68 -1.90 -30.38 -3.34
CA TYR A 68 -1.06 -30.70 -4.50
C TYR A 68 -0.79 -29.49 -5.40
N ALA A 69 -1.78 -28.62 -5.60
CA ALA A 69 -1.67 -27.44 -6.44
C ALA A 69 -2.24 -26.20 -5.71
N PRO A 70 -1.43 -25.56 -4.83
CA PRO A 70 -1.84 -24.37 -4.13
C PRO A 70 -2.22 -23.26 -5.12
N GLN A 71 -3.44 -22.73 -5.00
CA GLN A 71 -3.84 -21.58 -5.81
C GLN A 71 -3.16 -20.32 -5.30
N TYR A 72 -2.52 -19.58 -6.19
CA TYR A 72 -1.91 -18.31 -5.82
C TYR A 72 -3.00 -17.25 -5.60
N PRO A 73 -3.18 -16.73 -4.37
CA PRO A 73 -4.19 -15.72 -4.09
C PRO A 73 -3.84 -14.40 -4.80
N LEU A 74 -4.83 -13.53 -5.01
CA LEU A 74 -4.61 -12.18 -5.57
C LEU A 74 -3.60 -11.38 -4.73
N VAL A 75 -3.69 -11.53 -3.41
CA VAL A 75 -2.73 -10.96 -2.45
C VAL A 75 -2.43 -12.05 -1.43
N ALA A 76 -1.15 -12.37 -1.23
CA ALA A 76 -0.74 -13.35 -0.23
C ALA A 76 -1.11 -12.86 1.19
N SER A 77 -1.47 -13.78 2.08
CA SER A 77 -1.84 -13.47 3.46
C SER A 77 -0.73 -12.73 4.22
N GLU A 78 0.52 -13.11 3.95
CA GLU A 78 1.74 -12.49 4.46
C GLU A 78 1.93 -11.02 4.01
N ASP A 79 1.35 -10.61 2.88
CA ASP A 79 1.44 -9.25 2.34
C ASP A 79 0.26 -8.34 2.72
N MET A 80 -0.75 -8.90 3.37
CA MET A 80 -2.00 -8.21 3.64
C MET A 80 -1.82 -6.94 4.49
N GLY A 81 -0.86 -6.94 5.43
CA GLY A 81 -0.55 -5.75 6.24
C GLY A 81 0.01 -4.60 5.40
N LEU A 82 0.90 -4.93 4.46
CA LEU A 82 1.48 -3.96 3.53
C LEU A 82 0.43 -3.43 2.56
N TYR A 83 -0.36 -4.34 1.98
CA TYR A 83 -1.46 -4.02 1.08
C TYR A 83 -2.45 -3.02 1.72
N LYS A 84 -2.91 -3.29 2.95
CA LYS A 84 -3.82 -2.38 3.68
C LYS A 84 -3.22 -0.99 3.87
N THR A 85 -1.94 -0.92 4.19
CA THR A 85 -1.23 0.35 4.36
C THR A 85 -1.22 1.14 3.05
N ILE A 86 -0.85 0.49 1.94
CA ILE A 86 -0.80 1.14 0.63
C ILE A 86 -2.21 1.57 0.17
N VAL A 87 -3.24 0.75 0.37
CA VAL A 87 -4.62 1.13 0.04
C VAL A 87 -5.10 2.33 0.86
N LEU A 88 -4.85 2.35 2.17
CA LEU A 88 -5.26 3.46 3.04
C LEU A 88 -4.55 4.77 2.63
N LYS A 89 -3.25 4.69 2.34
CA LYS A 89 -2.46 5.85 1.89
C LYS A 89 -2.85 6.29 0.49
N GLY A 90 -3.12 5.35 -0.41
CA GLY A 90 -3.66 5.63 -1.74
C GLY A 90 -5.00 6.35 -1.67
N LEU A 91 -5.89 5.94 -0.75
CA LEU A 91 -7.17 6.61 -0.53
C LEU A 91 -6.99 8.06 -0.06
N LEU A 92 -6.01 8.31 0.82
CA LEU A 92 -5.67 9.68 1.23
C LEU A 92 -5.18 10.51 0.03
N VAL A 93 -4.29 9.97 -0.80
CA VAL A 93 -3.80 10.63 -2.01
C VAL A 93 -4.96 10.93 -2.97
N LEU A 94 -5.86 9.97 -3.20
CA LEU A 94 -7.07 10.17 -4.00
C LEU A 94 -7.98 11.24 -3.42
N PHE A 95 -8.19 11.25 -2.11
CA PHE A 95 -9.02 12.24 -1.45
C PHE A 95 -8.46 13.66 -1.65
N VAL A 96 -7.16 13.85 -1.48
CA VAL A 96 -6.57 15.17 -1.70
C VAL A 96 -6.59 15.56 -3.17
N TYR A 97 -6.31 14.62 -4.08
CA TYR A 97 -6.49 14.83 -5.53
C TYR A 97 -7.92 15.30 -5.85
N ALA A 98 -8.93 14.64 -5.27
CA ALA A 98 -10.33 15.01 -5.44
C ALA A 98 -10.62 16.41 -4.88
N VAL A 99 -10.08 16.78 -3.73
CA VAL A 99 -10.20 18.14 -3.16
C VAL A 99 -9.57 19.19 -4.08
N VAL A 100 -8.38 18.92 -4.61
CA VAL A 100 -7.65 19.84 -5.51
C VAL A 100 -8.43 20.05 -6.81
N THR A 101 -8.97 18.97 -7.40
CA THR A 101 -9.67 19.03 -8.68
C THR A 101 -11.13 19.47 -8.56
N ALA A 102 -11.79 19.23 -7.43
CA ALA A 102 -13.16 19.68 -7.16
C ALA A 102 -13.31 21.21 -7.16
N GLY A 103 -12.19 21.95 -7.06
CA GLY A 103 -12.22 23.40 -7.17
C GLY A 103 -12.77 23.91 -8.51
N SER A 104 -12.56 23.15 -9.58
CA SER A 104 -13.12 23.45 -10.91
C SER A 104 -14.65 23.44 -10.95
N TYR A 105 -15.30 22.62 -10.13
CA TYR A 105 -16.77 22.52 -10.07
C TYR A 105 -17.43 23.75 -9.44
N LEU A 106 -16.76 24.40 -8.47
CA LEU A 106 -17.30 25.61 -7.83
C LEU A 106 -17.41 26.79 -8.80
N ILE A 107 -16.60 26.80 -9.87
CA ILE A 107 -16.62 27.85 -10.91
C ILE A 107 -17.92 27.80 -11.69
N ASN A 108 -18.40 26.60 -12.01
CA ASN A 108 -19.58 26.40 -12.84
C ASN A 108 -20.89 26.65 -12.08
N ALA A 109 -20.92 26.42 -10.76
CA ALA A 109 -22.14 26.44 -9.97
C ALA A 109 -22.57 27.84 -9.47
N GLN A 110 -21.75 28.89 -9.66
CA GLN A 110 -21.95 30.27 -9.16
C GLN A 110 -22.38 30.41 -7.69
N SER A 111 -22.27 29.32 -6.90
CA SER A 111 -22.72 29.24 -5.51
C SER A 111 -21.79 28.32 -4.72
N VAL A 112 -21.35 28.80 -3.56
CA VAL A 112 -20.44 28.07 -2.66
C VAL A 112 -21.30 27.28 -1.68
N ASN A 113 -21.82 26.13 -2.12
CA ASN A 113 -22.49 25.18 -1.24
C ASN A 113 -21.48 24.12 -0.78
N ALA A 114 -21.14 24.13 0.52
CA ALA A 114 -20.20 23.19 1.12
C ALA A 114 -20.63 21.72 0.95
N ILE A 115 -21.95 21.46 0.95
CA ILE A 115 -22.50 20.12 0.73
C ILE A 115 -22.27 19.69 -0.72
N ALA A 116 -22.49 20.58 -1.68
CA ALA A 116 -22.24 20.29 -3.09
C ALA A 116 -20.74 20.03 -3.35
N PHE A 117 -19.85 20.81 -2.74
CA PHE A 117 -18.41 20.58 -2.82
C PHE A 117 -18.03 19.20 -2.27
N LEU A 118 -18.55 18.85 -1.08
CA LEU A 118 -18.29 17.55 -0.47
C LEU A 118 -18.81 16.40 -1.35
N LEU A 119 -19.98 16.54 -1.96
CA LEU A 119 -20.52 15.54 -2.89
C LEU A 119 -19.66 15.38 -4.14
N VAL A 120 -19.11 16.47 -4.70
CA VAL A 120 -18.17 16.40 -5.83
C VAL A 120 -16.88 15.70 -5.44
N VAL A 121 -16.31 16.03 -4.28
CA VAL A 121 -15.10 15.35 -3.77
C VAL A 121 -15.36 13.86 -3.59
N LEU A 122 -16.48 13.48 -2.95
CA LEU A 122 -16.84 12.08 -2.75
C LEU A 122 -17.10 11.36 -4.08
N SER A 123 -17.76 12.00 -5.04
CA SER A 123 -17.96 11.44 -6.38
C SER A 123 -16.62 11.19 -7.07
N SER A 124 -15.71 12.17 -7.04
CA SER A 124 -14.38 12.02 -7.63
C SER A 124 -13.60 10.86 -7.00
N VAL A 125 -13.63 10.71 -5.67
CA VAL A 125 -13.02 9.54 -5.00
C VAL A 125 -13.68 8.25 -5.46
N TRP A 126 -15.02 8.20 -5.51
CA TRP A 126 -15.79 7.03 -5.92
C TRP A 126 -15.47 6.61 -7.36
N ASP A 127 -15.35 7.56 -8.28
CA ASP A 127 -15.04 7.28 -9.68
C ASP A 127 -13.61 6.74 -9.86
N ASN A 128 -12.67 7.14 -8.99
CA ASN A 128 -11.26 6.76 -9.10
C ASN A 128 -10.86 5.56 -8.21
N ILE A 129 -11.65 5.21 -7.20
CA ILE A 129 -11.28 4.15 -6.23
C ILE A 129 -11.13 2.78 -6.90
N GLY A 130 -11.99 2.47 -7.89
CA GLY A 130 -11.94 1.20 -8.61
C GLY A 130 -10.63 1.04 -9.36
N GLY A 131 -10.21 2.08 -10.10
CA GLY A 131 -8.93 2.09 -10.82
C GLY A 131 -7.73 1.93 -9.88
N MET A 132 -7.72 2.67 -8.76
CA MET A 132 -6.67 2.55 -7.75
C MET A 132 -6.58 1.13 -7.17
N LEU A 133 -7.72 0.53 -6.78
CA LEU A 133 -7.74 -0.82 -6.23
C LEU A 133 -7.30 -1.87 -7.24
N ILE A 134 -7.70 -1.73 -8.51
CA ILE A 134 -7.25 -2.60 -9.60
C ILE A 134 -5.73 -2.51 -9.76
N VAL A 135 -5.18 -1.30 -9.85
CA VAL A 135 -3.73 -1.09 -10.01
C VAL A 135 -2.96 -1.68 -8.83
N ILE A 136 -3.33 -1.34 -7.59
CA ILE A 136 -2.65 -1.85 -6.39
C ILE A 136 -2.73 -3.38 -6.34
N THR A 137 -3.93 -3.95 -6.52
CA THR A 137 -4.13 -5.41 -6.45
C THR A 137 -3.38 -6.14 -7.57
N ALA A 138 -3.40 -5.59 -8.79
CA ALA A 138 -2.66 -6.14 -9.92
C ALA A 138 -1.15 -6.11 -9.66
N THR A 139 -0.62 -5.02 -9.08
CA THR A 139 0.80 -4.94 -8.69
C THR A 139 1.16 -6.02 -7.67
N PHE A 140 0.36 -6.21 -6.61
CA PHE A 140 0.61 -7.27 -5.63
C PHE A 140 0.53 -8.66 -6.24
N TYR A 141 -0.45 -8.91 -7.12
CA TYR A 141 -0.59 -10.19 -7.80
C TYR A 141 0.62 -10.49 -8.70
N LEU A 142 1.05 -9.51 -9.51
CA LEU A 142 2.19 -9.69 -10.44
C LEU A 142 3.53 -9.83 -9.70
N LEU A 143 3.78 -9.01 -8.69
CA LEU A 143 5.00 -9.09 -7.88
C LEU A 143 5.03 -10.35 -7.00
N GLY A 144 3.86 -10.80 -6.56
CA GLY A 144 3.70 -12.04 -5.84
C GLY A 144 3.96 -13.26 -6.70
N LYS A 145 3.32 -13.34 -7.87
CA LYS A 145 3.47 -14.45 -8.83
C LYS A 145 4.90 -14.59 -9.36
N SER A 146 5.62 -13.48 -9.52
CA SER A 146 7.02 -13.48 -9.96
C SER A 146 8.01 -13.87 -8.85
N GLY A 147 7.55 -14.03 -7.61
CA GLY A 147 8.40 -14.37 -6.46
C GLY A 147 9.20 -13.21 -5.89
N TYR A 148 9.13 -12.01 -6.47
CA TYR A 148 9.84 -10.83 -5.97
C TYR A 148 9.43 -10.45 -4.55
N LEU A 149 8.13 -10.54 -4.22
CA LEU A 149 7.68 -10.27 -2.84
C LEU A 149 8.26 -11.27 -1.84
N ALA A 150 8.38 -12.54 -2.23
CA ALA A 150 8.99 -13.58 -1.38
C ALA A 150 10.49 -13.33 -1.17
N GLN A 151 11.23 -13.00 -2.24
CA GLN A 151 12.66 -12.66 -2.16
C GLN A 151 12.91 -11.42 -1.29
N TRP A 152 12.08 -10.39 -1.42
CA TRP A 152 12.19 -9.18 -0.62
C TRP A 152 11.84 -9.40 0.86
N ARG A 153 10.88 -10.28 1.15
CA ARG A 153 10.48 -10.63 2.53
C ARG A 153 11.48 -11.53 3.22
N TYR A 154 12.04 -12.48 2.48
CA TYR A 154 12.97 -13.48 2.97
C TYR A 154 14.32 -13.33 2.25
N PRO A 155 15.06 -12.23 2.51
CA PRO A 155 16.40 -12.09 1.98
C PRO A 155 17.30 -13.22 2.51
N SER A 156 18.34 -13.56 1.75
CA SER A 156 19.32 -14.55 2.20
C SER A 156 19.92 -14.15 3.55
N TRP A 157 19.93 -15.09 4.49
CA TRP A 157 20.40 -14.85 5.85
C TRP A 157 21.48 -15.88 6.23
N SER A 158 22.42 -15.45 7.06
CA SER A 158 23.37 -16.32 7.76
C SER A 158 23.44 -15.94 9.24
N PRO A 159 23.77 -16.86 10.15
CA PRO A 159 23.85 -16.57 11.58
C PRO A 159 24.78 -15.39 11.93
N GLU A 160 25.85 -15.20 11.15
CA GLU A 160 26.82 -14.11 11.32
C GLU A 160 26.29 -12.73 10.89
N THR A 161 25.32 -12.72 9.97
CA THR A 161 24.66 -11.49 9.48
C THR A 161 23.45 -11.10 10.32
N LEU A 162 23.11 -11.89 11.35
CA LEU A 162 22.01 -11.56 12.22
C LEU A 162 22.32 -10.26 12.97
N PRO A 163 21.34 -9.36 13.06
CA PRO A 163 21.53 -8.11 13.76
C PRO A 163 21.76 -8.36 15.27
N PRO A 164 22.42 -7.43 15.97
CA PRO A 164 22.55 -7.50 17.42
C PRO A 164 21.16 -7.44 18.09
N ALA A 165 21.05 -7.97 19.31
CA ALA A 165 19.78 -8.10 20.02
C ALA A 165 19.03 -6.76 20.27
N ASN A 166 19.73 -5.63 20.21
CA ASN A 166 19.17 -4.28 20.35
C ASN A 166 18.88 -3.57 19.02
N ALA A 167 19.06 -4.24 17.88
CA ALA A 167 18.82 -3.63 16.58
C ALA A 167 17.34 -3.30 16.40
N GLN A 168 17.06 -2.07 15.97
CA GLN A 168 15.71 -1.63 15.71
C GLN A 168 15.38 -1.82 14.23
N ARG A 169 14.35 -2.61 13.94
CA ARG A 169 13.86 -2.82 12.58
C ARG A 169 13.22 -1.54 12.03
N ILE A 170 13.49 -1.22 10.77
CA ILE A 170 12.78 -0.15 10.07
C ILE A 170 11.39 -0.67 9.71
N SER A 171 10.35 0.07 10.10
CA SER A 171 8.98 -0.23 9.71
C SER A 171 8.81 0.04 8.22
N THR A 172 8.43 -0.98 7.46
CA THR A 172 8.13 -0.87 6.02
C THR A 172 6.95 0.09 5.77
N SER A 173 5.99 0.13 6.69
CA SER A 173 4.85 1.05 6.64
C SER A 173 5.28 2.52 6.75
N ASP A 174 6.29 2.79 7.58
CA ASP A 174 6.81 4.14 7.79
C ASP A 174 7.57 4.60 6.54
N GLY A 175 8.43 3.74 5.98
CA GLY A 175 9.14 4.04 4.73
C GLY A 175 8.20 4.28 3.54
N ILE A 176 7.14 3.48 3.41
CA ILE A 176 6.11 3.69 2.37
C ILE A 176 5.32 4.97 2.63
N SER A 177 5.03 5.29 3.89
CA SER A 177 4.37 6.54 4.24
C SER A 177 5.21 7.74 3.80
N ASP A 178 6.51 7.72 4.07
CA ASP A 178 7.44 8.79 3.67
C ASP A 178 7.50 8.94 2.15
N ILE A 179 7.57 7.81 1.41
CA ILE A 179 7.54 7.82 -0.06
C ILE A 179 6.23 8.42 -0.57
N MET A 180 5.09 7.93 -0.09
CA MET A 180 3.78 8.41 -0.54
C MET A 180 3.60 9.88 -0.23
N THR A 181 3.99 10.35 0.96
CA THR A 181 3.95 11.76 1.33
C THR A 181 4.87 12.61 0.45
N SER A 182 6.07 12.13 0.14
CA SER A 182 7.03 12.87 -0.69
C SER A 182 6.56 12.95 -2.16
N VAL A 183 6.11 11.83 -2.73
CA VAL A 183 5.53 11.79 -4.09
C VAL A 183 4.29 12.69 -4.14
N PHE A 184 3.42 12.59 -3.15
CA PHE A 184 2.23 13.43 -3.06
C PHE A 184 2.59 14.92 -2.97
N GLY A 185 3.55 15.30 -2.12
CA GLY A 185 4.04 16.68 -2.00
C GLY A 185 4.60 17.20 -3.32
N LEU A 186 5.38 16.37 -4.05
CA LEU A 186 5.89 16.70 -5.37
C LEU A 186 4.77 16.91 -6.40
N LEU A 187 3.75 16.05 -6.41
CA LEU A 187 2.58 16.21 -7.28
C LEU A 187 1.85 17.52 -6.97
N LEU A 188 1.65 17.86 -5.70
CA LEU A 188 0.99 19.11 -5.30
C LEU A 188 1.82 20.34 -5.67
N LEU A 189 3.14 20.28 -5.55
CA LEU A 189 4.04 21.36 -5.95
C LEU A 189 4.13 21.54 -7.46
N TRP A 190 3.86 20.51 -8.24
CA TRP A 190 3.97 20.54 -9.69
C TRP A 190 2.64 20.27 -10.40
N THR A 191 1.55 20.81 -9.85
CA THR A 191 0.24 20.86 -10.51
C THR A 191 0.26 21.35 -11.96
N PRO A 192 1.11 22.32 -12.39
CA PRO A 192 1.17 22.70 -13.81
C PRO A 192 1.68 21.59 -14.74
N LEU A 193 2.39 20.57 -14.24
CA LEU A 193 2.97 19.51 -15.09
C LEU A 193 1.98 18.41 -15.46
N TRP A 194 0.96 18.18 -14.64
CA TRP A 194 0.04 17.05 -14.81
C TRP A 194 -1.44 17.46 -14.91
N LEU A 195 -1.79 18.72 -14.58
CA LEU A 195 -3.11 19.26 -14.88
C LEU A 195 -3.13 19.87 -16.28
N ASN A 196 -4.25 19.69 -16.98
CA ASN A 196 -4.55 20.45 -18.20
C ASN A 196 -4.70 21.93 -17.87
N GLU A 197 -4.44 22.82 -18.83
CA GLU A 197 -4.49 24.28 -18.61
C GLU A 197 -5.84 24.76 -18.04
N GLU A 198 -6.95 24.22 -18.52
CA GLU A 198 -8.30 24.54 -18.00
C GLU A 198 -8.45 24.14 -16.51
N ALA A 199 -7.94 22.96 -16.15
CA ALA A 199 -7.98 22.45 -14.78
C ALA A 199 -7.02 23.23 -13.86
N TYR A 200 -5.86 23.64 -14.38
CA TYR A 200 -4.88 24.43 -13.65
C TYR A 200 -5.41 25.85 -13.36
N ASN A 201 -5.98 26.52 -14.37
CA ASN A 201 -6.53 27.87 -14.22
C ASN A 201 -7.80 27.89 -13.34
N SER A 202 -8.44 26.74 -13.15
CA SER A 202 -9.61 26.60 -12.28
C SER A 202 -9.27 26.21 -10.83
N LEU A 203 -7.98 26.04 -10.50
CA LEU A 203 -7.56 25.78 -9.13
C LEU A 203 -7.97 26.92 -8.20
N ILE A 204 -8.56 26.57 -7.06
CA ILE A 204 -8.89 27.54 -6.00
C ILE A 204 -7.61 28.10 -5.38
N LEU A 205 -6.62 27.23 -5.15
CA LEU A 205 -5.36 27.55 -4.50
C LEU A 205 -4.21 27.51 -5.50
N GLY A 206 -3.41 28.55 -5.52
CA GLY A 206 -2.11 28.56 -6.18
C GLY A 206 -1.01 29.03 -5.25
N ILE A 207 0.24 28.84 -5.66
CA ILE A 207 1.38 29.42 -4.96
C ILE A 207 1.41 30.93 -5.29
N ALA A 208 1.67 31.76 -4.29
CA ALA A 208 1.75 33.20 -4.47
C ALA A 208 2.90 33.54 -5.45
N PRO A 209 2.72 34.48 -6.40
CA PRO A 209 3.74 34.79 -7.40
C PRO A 209 5.11 35.18 -6.81
N ASN A 210 5.11 35.89 -5.68
CA ASN A 210 6.33 36.26 -4.94
C ASN A 210 6.97 35.08 -4.17
N MET A 211 6.25 33.97 -3.99
CA MET A 211 6.68 32.77 -3.27
C MET A 211 7.02 31.59 -4.19
N GLU A 212 7.06 31.77 -5.50
CA GLU A 212 7.41 30.71 -6.46
C GLU A 212 8.78 30.07 -6.20
N HIS A 213 9.73 30.82 -5.64
CA HIS A 213 11.02 30.27 -5.21
C HIS A 213 10.88 29.17 -4.13
N TRP A 214 9.85 29.23 -3.27
CA TRP A 214 9.54 28.18 -2.31
C TRP A 214 9.09 26.89 -2.97
N ARG A 215 8.49 26.94 -4.17
CA ARG A 215 8.17 25.72 -4.94
C ARG A 215 9.44 24.90 -5.18
N ILE A 216 10.53 25.55 -5.57
CA ILE A 216 11.81 24.90 -5.84
C ILE A 216 12.45 24.39 -4.53
N ILE A 217 12.47 25.20 -3.47
CA ILE A 217 13.02 24.81 -2.17
C ILE A 217 12.28 23.57 -1.63
N LEU A 218 10.95 23.60 -1.62
CA LEU A 218 10.13 22.49 -1.18
C LEU A 218 10.29 21.26 -2.08
N THR A 219 10.50 21.46 -3.38
CA THR A 219 10.80 20.36 -4.31
C THR A 219 12.12 19.68 -3.95
N ILE A 220 13.17 20.44 -3.66
CA ILE A 220 14.47 19.88 -3.25
C ILE A 220 14.33 19.09 -1.95
N VAL A 221 13.61 19.64 -0.98
CA VAL A 221 13.35 18.98 0.31
C VAL A 221 12.56 17.68 0.11
N MET A 222 11.46 17.71 -0.65
CA MET A 222 10.62 16.53 -0.91
C MET A 222 11.31 15.48 -1.78
N ALA A 223 12.10 15.90 -2.77
CA ALA A 223 12.90 14.98 -3.59
C ALA A 223 14.02 14.33 -2.78
N GLY A 224 14.69 15.09 -1.91
CA GLY A 224 15.69 14.57 -0.98
C GLY A 224 15.09 13.53 -0.02
N SER A 225 13.91 13.84 0.54
CA SER A 225 13.12 12.90 1.35
C SER A 225 12.75 11.64 0.59
N LEU A 226 12.26 11.77 -0.64
CA LEU A 226 11.91 10.62 -1.48
C LEU A 226 13.11 9.70 -1.71
N ILE A 227 14.27 10.27 -2.05
CA ILE A 227 15.51 9.51 -2.25
C ILE A 227 15.92 8.83 -0.93
N ALA A 228 15.87 9.54 0.19
CA ALA A 228 16.22 8.99 1.50
C ALA A 228 15.26 7.86 1.90
N ALA A 229 13.96 8.00 1.65
CA ALA A 229 12.95 6.98 1.94
C ALA A 229 13.11 5.74 1.06
N ILE A 230 13.40 5.90 -0.23
CA ILE A 230 13.73 4.80 -1.14
C ILE A 230 15.00 4.07 -0.66
N TYR A 231 16.03 4.82 -0.28
CA TYR A 231 17.24 4.23 0.28
C TYR A 231 16.94 3.44 1.57
N ARG A 232 16.11 3.97 2.46
CA ARG A 232 15.68 3.27 3.70
C ARG A 232 14.92 1.98 3.42
N LEU A 233 14.17 1.86 2.31
CA LEU A 233 13.52 0.60 1.94
C LEU A 233 14.50 -0.53 1.61
N THR A 234 15.76 -0.20 1.28
CA THR A 234 16.82 -1.20 1.08
C THR A 234 17.44 -1.67 2.39
N GLN A 235 17.16 -0.99 3.51
CA GLN A 235 17.70 -1.31 4.82
C GLN A 235 16.63 -1.97 5.70
N THR A 236 16.97 -3.10 6.33
CA THR A 236 16.06 -3.77 7.27
C THR A 236 16.14 -3.18 8.68
N TYR A 237 17.31 -2.65 9.06
CA TYR A 237 17.58 -2.18 10.43
C TYR A 237 18.12 -0.74 10.42
N TRP A 238 17.76 0.00 11.47
CA TRP A 238 18.31 1.33 11.69
C TRP A 238 19.79 1.24 12.03
N THR A 239 20.59 2.00 11.29
CA THR A 239 21.97 2.32 11.69
C THR A 239 21.96 3.67 12.38
N ARG A 240 22.98 3.96 13.19
CA ARG A 240 23.13 5.29 13.81
C ARG A 240 23.14 6.42 12.79
N TRP A 241 23.71 6.17 11.61
CA TRP A 241 23.74 7.13 10.51
C TRP A 241 22.38 7.29 9.83
N SER A 242 21.72 6.20 9.45
CA SER A 242 20.41 6.29 8.77
C SER A 242 19.33 6.89 9.67
N MET A 243 19.35 6.59 10.97
CA MET A 243 18.44 7.22 11.92
C MET A 243 18.80 8.68 12.21
N GLY A 244 20.10 9.02 12.26
CA GLY A 244 20.55 10.41 12.37
C GLY A 244 20.11 11.26 11.17
N ALA A 245 20.24 10.73 9.95
CA ALA A 245 19.76 11.38 8.73
C ALA A 245 18.23 11.55 8.74
N TYR A 246 17.49 10.56 9.23
CA TYR A 246 16.03 10.64 9.39
C TYR A 246 15.60 11.73 10.39
N ILE A 247 16.31 11.85 11.51
CA ILE A 247 16.10 12.94 12.48
C ILE A 247 16.41 14.31 11.85
N ALA A 248 17.51 14.41 11.08
CA ALA A 248 17.87 15.64 10.39
C ALA A 248 16.79 16.06 9.37
N GLU A 249 16.18 15.10 8.67
CA GLU A 249 15.05 15.33 7.77
C GLU A 249 13.87 16.01 8.49
N TYR A 250 13.48 15.50 9.67
CA TYR A 250 12.44 16.14 10.47
C TYR A 250 12.82 17.52 10.98
N LEU A 251 14.08 17.73 11.35
CA LEU A 251 14.56 19.06 11.74
C LEU A 251 14.47 20.06 10.57
N ILE A 252 14.75 19.62 9.34
CA ILE A 252 14.56 20.41 8.12
C ILE A 252 13.08 20.74 7.95
N TYR A 253 12.16 19.77 8.08
CA TYR A 253 10.72 20.04 7.99
C TYR A 253 10.25 21.05 9.04
N ILE A 254 10.69 20.91 10.29
CA ILE A 254 10.38 21.86 11.36
C ILE A 254 10.89 23.26 10.99
N GLY A 255 12.15 23.37 10.55
CA GLY A 255 12.74 24.64 10.12
C GLY A 255 11.95 25.30 8.99
N VAL A 256 11.62 24.53 7.94
CA VAL A 256 10.81 25.00 6.81
C VAL A 256 9.44 25.48 7.29
N MET A 257 8.73 24.71 8.12
CA MET A 257 7.42 25.10 8.63
C MET A 257 7.47 26.37 9.48
N LEU A 258 8.47 26.53 10.35
CA LEU A 258 8.64 27.74 11.15
C LEU A 258 8.99 28.96 10.29
N THR A 259 9.80 28.79 9.24
CA THR A 259 10.08 29.87 8.29
C THR A 259 8.82 30.28 7.53
N LEU A 260 8.04 29.31 7.01
CA LEU A 260 6.78 29.57 6.32
C LEU A 260 5.73 30.21 7.23
N TRP A 261 5.74 29.90 8.53
CA TRP A 261 4.87 30.56 9.50
C TRP A 261 5.21 32.04 9.68
N SER A 262 6.49 32.42 9.62
CA SER A 262 6.94 33.81 9.76
C SER A 262 6.80 34.65 8.49
N LEU A 263 6.55 34.01 7.34
CA LEU A 263 6.48 34.64 6.02
C LEU A 263 5.02 34.91 5.61
N PRO A 264 4.81 35.77 4.59
CA PRO A 264 3.51 35.90 3.95
C PRO A 264 2.96 34.55 3.45
N PRO A 265 1.63 34.42 3.27
CA PRO A 265 1.01 33.16 2.88
C PRO A 265 1.62 32.58 1.59
N LEU A 266 2.09 31.33 1.68
CA LEU A 266 2.61 30.58 0.52
C LEU A 266 1.53 30.36 -0.53
N PHE A 267 0.30 30.10 -0.08
CA PHE A 267 -0.86 29.83 -0.92
C PHE A 267 -1.80 31.03 -0.95
N VAL A 268 -2.25 31.39 -2.15
CA VAL A 268 -3.23 32.44 -2.39
C VAL A 268 -4.43 31.86 -3.13
N VAL A 269 -5.58 32.50 -2.92
CA VAL A 269 -6.79 32.18 -3.67
C VAL A 269 -6.68 32.80 -5.05
N ASN A 270 -6.49 31.97 -6.07
CA ASN A 270 -6.40 32.44 -7.47
C ASN A 270 -7.78 32.70 -8.07
N ASN A 271 -8.84 32.16 -7.47
CA ASN A 271 -10.18 32.18 -8.06
C ASN A 271 -11.08 33.27 -7.46
N PRO A 272 -11.63 34.20 -8.28
CA PRO A 272 -12.44 35.32 -7.80
C PRO A 272 -13.75 34.88 -7.12
N VAL A 273 -14.31 33.71 -7.47
CA VAL A 273 -15.52 33.15 -6.85
C VAL A 273 -15.25 32.65 -5.43
N ALA A 274 -14.01 32.23 -5.16
CA ALA A 274 -13.58 31.69 -3.88
C ALA A 274 -13.00 32.75 -2.93
N THR A 275 -13.01 34.04 -3.29
CA THR A 275 -12.46 35.14 -2.47
C THR A 275 -13.05 35.18 -1.05
N LYS A 276 -14.28 34.68 -0.85
CA LYS A 276 -14.90 34.57 0.48
C LYS A 276 -14.22 33.55 1.40
N LEU A 277 -13.47 32.59 0.84
CA LEU A 277 -12.74 31.56 1.58
C LEU A 277 -11.33 32.00 1.97
N THR A 278 -10.82 33.11 1.41
CA THR A 278 -9.49 33.66 1.70
C THR A 278 -9.16 33.74 3.20
N PRO A 279 -9.99 34.35 4.08
CA PRO A 279 -9.64 34.45 5.50
C PRO A 279 -9.56 33.08 6.20
N ILE A 280 -10.39 32.12 5.79
CA ILE A 280 -10.38 30.75 6.32
C ILE A 280 -9.10 30.04 5.88
N ILE A 281 -8.76 30.16 4.59
CA ILE A 281 -7.58 29.54 3.98
C ILE A 281 -6.31 30.09 4.62
N GLU A 282 -6.21 31.42 4.76
CA GLU A 282 -5.09 32.07 5.45
C GLU A 282 -4.97 31.56 6.89
N GLN A 283 -6.07 31.51 7.65
CA GLN A 283 -6.03 31.02 9.02
C GLN A 283 -5.58 29.55 9.11
N ILE A 284 -6.05 28.69 8.21
CA ILE A 284 -5.66 27.27 8.12
C ILE A 284 -4.16 27.15 7.85
N PHE A 285 -3.62 27.89 6.89
CA PHE A 285 -2.19 27.79 6.57
C PHE A 285 -1.32 28.42 7.66
N THR A 286 -1.68 29.59 8.20
CA THR A 286 -0.93 30.25 9.27
C THR A 286 -0.84 29.38 10.52
N HIS A 287 -1.94 28.79 10.99
CA HIS A 287 -1.91 27.91 12.17
C HIS A 287 -1.44 26.49 11.82
N GLY A 288 -1.69 26.04 10.59
CA GLY A 288 -1.32 24.72 10.11
C GLY A 288 0.18 24.49 10.11
N TRP A 289 0.99 25.50 9.75
CA TRP A 289 2.44 25.40 9.83
C TRP A 289 2.94 25.19 11.27
N LEU A 290 2.40 25.93 12.24
CA LEU A 290 2.73 25.77 13.66
C LEU A 290 2.33 24.40 14.20
N VAL A 291 1.10 23.97 13.92
CA VAL A 291 0.60 22.66 14.37
C VAL A 291 1.45 21.54 13.76
N GLY A 292 1.76 21.63 12.47
CA GLY A 292 2.64 20.68 11.78
C GLY A 292 4.03 20.63 12.39
N ALA A 293 4.64 21.79 12.66
CA ALA A 293 5.93 21.87 13.34
C ALA A 293 5.88 21.22 14.72
N GLY A 294 4.83 21.47 15.51
CA GLY A 294 4.63 20.85 16.82
C GLY A 294 4.53 19.33 16.76
N ILE A 295 3.80 18.78 15.78
CA ILE A 295 3.70 17.34 15.55
C ILE A 295 5.08 16.75 15.20
N PHE A 296 5.82 17.38 14.29
CA PHE A 296 7.15 16.90 13.93
C PHE A 296 8.16 17.01 15.08
N VAL A 297 8.06 18.01 15.96
CA VAL A 297 8.87 18.08 17.17
C VAL A 297 8.59 16.85 18.06
N LEU A 298 7.32 16.50 18.29
CA LEU A 298 6.97 15.31 19.09
C LEU A 298 7.53 14.03 18.47
N ILE A 299 7.38 13.84 17.15
CA ILE A 299 7.95 12.71 16.41
C ILE A 299 9.48 12.69 16.57
N THR A 300 10.14 13.81 16.32
CA THR A 300 11.60 13.94 16.44
C THR A 300 12.09 13.57 17.83
N THR A 301 11.40 13.99 18.90
CA THR A 301 11.80 13.61 20.27
C THR A 301 11.67 12.11 20.53
N SER A 302 10.67 11.44 19.94
CA SER A 302 10.53 9.99 20.00
C SER A 302 11.69 9.29 19.26
N GLU A 303 12.02 9.75 18.05
CA GLU A 303 13.11 9.17 17.24
C GLU A 303 14.48 9.41 17.88
N VAL A 304 14.73 10.56 18.50
CA VAL A 304 15.97 10.83 19.25
C VAL A 304 16.14 9.86 20.43
N ARG A 305 15.05 9.50 21.12
CA ARG A 305 15.12 8.50 22.21
C ARG A 305 15.49 7.11 21.69
N LYS A 306 14.98 6.74 20.52
CA LYS A 306 15.32 5.48 19.85
C LYS A 306 16.78 5.48 19.37
N TRP A 307 17.24 6.59 18.80
CA TRP A 307 18.62 6.77 18.34
C TRP A 307 19.65 6.61 19.46
N ARG A 308 19.36 7.12 20.66
CA ARG A 308 20.23 6.94 21.85
C ARG A 308 20.36 5.48 22.31
N LYS A 309 19.45 4.60 21.92
CA LYS A 309 19.44 3.17 22.30
C LYS A 309 20.13 2.26 21.26
N LEU A 310 20.39 2.78 20.06
CA LEU A 310 21.23 2.14 19.03
C LEU A 310 22.71 2.31 19.40
#